data_AF-A0A0R3PQ71-F1
#
_entry.id   AF-A0A0R3PQ71-F1
#
_cell.length_a   1.000
_cell.length_b   1.000
_cell.length_c   1.000
_cell.angle_alpha   90.00
_cell.angle_beta   90.00
_cell.angle_gamma   90.00
#
_symmetry.space_group_name_H-M   'P 1'
#
loop_
_entity.id
_entity.type
_entity.pdbx_description
1 polymer ?
#
loop_
_entity_poly.entity_id
_entity_poly.type
_entity_poly.pdbx_seq_one_letter_code
_entity_poly.pdbx_strand_id
1 'polypeptide(L)'
;MSYLKWSFQVFALAGVEFEDVRVTKEQWPELKPRMPFGQMPVLEVDGEQIPQSLAITRYLARKYGFAGKTPYEEAIVDALADQYKDFNVEIKSYYYPAMGLAEGDVVCAFTLPFFSSLLNV
;
A
#
# COMPACT_ATOMS: atom_id res chain seq x y z
N MET A 1 -4.32 14.22 1.42
CA MET A 1 -3.03 13.59 1.76
C MET A 1 -2.98 12.25 1.04
N SER A 2 -2.13 12.16 0.00
CA SER A 2 -2.15 11.06 -0.99
C SER A 2 -1.23 9.93 -0.56
N TYR A 3 -1.75 8.93 0.14
CA TYR A 3 -0.98 7.79 0.68
C TYR A 3 -0.72 6.66 -0.33
N LEU A 4 -1.17 6.82 -1.58
CA LEU A 4 -1.27 5.71 -2.53
C LEU A 4 -0.39 5.85 -3.77
N LYS A 5 0.69 6.64 -3.68
CA LYS A 5 1.64 6.80 -4.79
C LYS A 5 2.38 5.50 -5.15
N TRP A 6 2.53 4.57 -4.23
CA TRP A 6 3.37 3.38 -4.41
C TRP A 6 2.87 2.45 -5.53
N SER A 7 1.57 2.17 -5.60
CA SER A 7 1.00 1.34 -6.67
C SER A 7 1.13 1.99 -8.04
N PHE A 8 1.10 3.33 -8.11
CA PHE A 8 1.19 4.06 -9.38
C PHE A 8 2.62 4.26 -9.91
N GLN A 9 3.65 4.03 -9.08
CA GLN A 9 5.04 4.06 -9.55
C GLN A 9 5.30 3.00 -10.62
N VAL A 10 4.57 1.88 -10.60
CA VAL A 10 4.70 0.81 -11.59
C VAL A 10 4.29 1.30 -12.99
N PHE A 11 3.27 2.14 -13.10
CA PHE A 11 2.89 2.74 -14.40
C PHE A 11 3.99 3.65 -14.95
N ALA A 12 4.58 4.49 -14.09
CA ALA A 12 5.68 5.35 -14.49
C ALA A 12 6.91 4.54 -14.94
N LEU A 13 7.24 3.45 -14.24
CA LEU A 13 8.31 2.53 -14.64
C LEU A 13 8.01 1.80 -15.96
N ALA A 14 6.75 1.41 -16.18
CA ALA A 14 6.30 0.78 -17.41
C ALA A 14 6.20 1.74 -18.60
N GLY A 15 6.23 3.06 -18.36
CA GLY A 15 5.97 4.07 -19.39
C GLY A 15 4.52 4.04 -19.90
N VAL A 16 3.57 3.62 -19.07
CA VAL A 16 2.15 3.50 -19.43
C VAL A 16 1.36 4.65 -18.85
N GLU A 17 0.54 5.28 -19.69
CA GLU A 17 -0.38 6.33 -19.26
C GLU A 17 -1.51 5.75 -18.41
N PHE A 18 -1.93 6.49 -17.40
CA PHE A 18 -3.04 6.15 -16.53
C PHE A 18 -3.73 7.42 -16.05
N GLU A 19 -5.01 7.31 -15.69
CA GLU A 19 -5.76 8.40 -15.07
C GLU A 19 -5.58 8.38 -13.55
N ASP A 20 -5.03 9.46 -12.97
CA ASP A 20 -4.89 9.63 -11.51
C ASP A 20 -6.12 10.37 -10.94
N VAL A 21 -7.17 9.61 -10.63
CA VAL A 21 -8.39 10.15 -10.03
C VAL A 21 -8.20 10.35 -8.52
N ARG A 22 -8.06 11.61 -8.10
CA ARG A 22 -7.88 11.98 -6.69
C ARG A 22 -9.20 12.41 -6.04
N VAL A 23 -9.76 11.51 -5.23
CA VAL A 23 -11.01 11.74 -4.50
C VAL A 23 -10.76 12.65 -3.28
N THR A 24 -11.53 13.73 -3.20
CA THR A 24 -11.53 14.64 -2.04
C THR A 24 -12.30 14.03 -0.86
N LYS A 25 -12.12 14.57 0.35
CA LYS A 25 -12.83 14.05 1.54
C LYS A 25 -14.34 14.21 1.43
N GLU A 26 -14.78 15.25 0.73
CA GLU A 26 -16.17 15.63 0.52
C GLU A 26 -16.86 14.70 -0.49
N GLN A 27 -16.13 14.24 -1.51
CA GLN A 27 -16.63 13.27 -2.50
C GLN A 27 -16.65 11.83 -1.99
N TRP A 28 -15.81 11.51 -0.99
CA TRP A 28 -15.65 10.14 -0.51
C TRP A 28 -16.94 9.46 -0.01
N PRO A 29 -17.81 10.11 0.79
CA PRO A 29 -19.05 9.50 1.26
C PRO A 29 -19.97 9.00 0.14
N GLU A 30 -20.04 9.73 -0.99
CA GLU A 30 -20.86 9.36 -2.14
C GLU A 30 -20.23 8.21 -2.95
N LEU A 31 -18.90 8.19 -3.08
CA LEU A 31 -18.18 7.16 -3.85
C LEU A 31 -18.01 5.86 -3.07
N LYS A 32 -17.89 5.91 -1.73
CA LYS A 32 -17.60 4.75 -0.88
C LYS A 32 -18.52 3.54 -1.12
N PRO A 33 -19.85 3.68 -1.27
CA PRO A 33 -20.74 2.55 -1.55
C PRO A 33 -20.47 1.87 -2.90
N ARG A 34 -19.83 2.57 -3.84
CA ARG A 34 -19.50 2.08 -5.18
C ARG A 34 -18.13 1.42 -5.25
N MET A 35 -17.33 1.49 -4.19
CA MET A 35 -15.99 0.92 -4.15
C MET A 35 -16.02 -0.49 -3.56
N PRO A 36 -15.29 -1.47 -4.13
CA PRO A 36 -15.15 -2.79 -3.53
C PRO A 36 -14.56 -2.67 -2.12
N PHE A 37 -15.15 -3.38 -1.17
CA PHE A 37 -14.83 -3.32 0.26
C PHE A 37 -15.00 -1.93 0.93
N GLY A 38 -15.57 -0.94 0.23
CA GLY A 38 -15.76 0.41 0.76
C GLY A 38 -14.45 1.10 1.14
N GLN A 39 -13.36 0.77 0.44
CA GLN A 39 -12.01 1.29 0.67
C GLN A 39 -11.35 1.73 -0.63
N MET A 40 -10.38 2.64 -0.53
CA MET A 40 -9.44 2.97 -1.59
C MET A 40 -8.03 2.51 -1.17
N PRO A 41 -7.15 2.15 -2.11
CA PRO A 41 -7.23 2.35 -3.57
C PRO A 41 -8.09 1.31 -4.28
N VAL A 42 -8.51 1.67 -5.50
CA VAL A 42 -9.09 0.77 -6.50
C VAL A 42 -8.46 1.10 -7.85
N LEU A 43 -8.05 0.08 -8.61
CA LEU A 43 -7.65 0.22 -10.00
C LEU A 43 -8.80 -0.24 -10.89
N GLU A 44 -9.14 0.53 -11.92
CA GLU A 44 -10.07 0.12 -12.96
C GLU A 44 -9.29 -0.28 -14.22
N VAL A 45 -9.57 -1.46 -14.76
CA VAL A 45 -8.98 -1.97 -16.01
C VAL A 45 -10.11 -2.48 -16.86
N ASP A 46 -10.34 -1.86 -18.02
CA ASP A 46 -11.41 -2.25 -18.96
C ASP A 46 -12.81 -2.31 -18.31
N GLY A 47 -13.08 -1.41 -17.34
CA GLY A 47 -14.33 -1.35 -16.59
C GLY A 47 -14.41 -2.30 -15.38
N GLU A 48 -13.42 -3.17 -15.18
CA GLU A 48 -13.33 -4.09 -14.05
C GLU A 48 -12.49 -3.50 -12.91
N GLN A 49 -12.90 -3.73 -11.67
CA GLN A 49 -12.29 -3.12 -10.49
C GLN A 49 -11.42 -4.09 -9.70
N ILE A 50 -10.18 -3.69 -9.43
CA ILE A 50 -9.21 -4.40 -8.58
C ILE A 50 -8.99 -3.57 -7.30
N PRO A 51 -9.49 -4.02 -6.13
CA PRO A 51 -9.20 -3.39 -4.85
C PRO A 51 -7.85 -3.84 -4.26
N GLN A 52 -7.45 -3.23 -3.14
CA GLN A 52 -6.24 -3.51 -2.35
C GLN A 52 -4.92 -3.09 -3.01
N SER A 53 -4.19 -2.19 -2.35
CA SER A 53 -2.96 -1.58 -2.87
C SER A 53 -1.91 -2.62 -3.34
N LEU A 54 -1.63 -3.64 -2.54
CA LEU A 54 -0.64 -4.67 -2.92
C LEU A 54 -1.13 -5.60 -4.02
N ALA A 55 -2.43 -5.91 -4.08
CA ALA A 55 -2.97 -6.72 -5.17
C ALA A 55 -2.85 -5.97 -6.50
N ILE A 56 -3.16 -4.68 -6.51
CA ILE A 56 -2.95 -3.77 -7.65
C ILE A 56 -1.47 -3.75 -8.04
N THR A 57 -0.55 -3.52 -7.10
CA THR A 57 0.90 -3.48 -7.39
C THR A 57 1.39 -4.79 -8.00
N ARG A 58 0.98 -5.95 -7.45
CA ARG A 58 1.35 -7.27 -8.00
C ARG A 58 0.79 -7.51 -9.39
N TYR A 59 -0.47 -7.14 -9.62
CA TYR A 59 -1.09 -7.24 -10.95
C TYR A 59 -0.30 -6.44 -11.98
N LEU A 60 0.03 -5.18 -11.68
CA LEU A 60 0.80 -4.32 -12.57
C LEU A 60 2.24 -4.83 -12.75
N ALA A 61 2.88 -5.27 -11.68
CA ALA A 61 4.23 -5.83 -11.73
C ALA A 61 4.29 -7.07 -12.63
N ARG A 62 3.32 -7.99 -12.53
CA ARG A 62 3.23 -9.15 -13.44
C ARG A 62 2.94 -8.72 -14.87
N LYS A 63 1.97 -7.83 -15.07
CA LYS A 63 1.57 -7.32 -16.39
C LYS A 63 2.73 -6.69 -17.17
N TYR A 64 3.63 -6.00 -16.48
CA TYR A 64 4.76 -5.29 -17.10
C TYR A 64 6.13 -5.94 -16.87
N GLY A 65 6.19 -7.14 -16.30
CA GLY A 65 7.43 -7.91 -16.16
C GLY A 65 8.37 -7.46 -15.01
N PHE A 66 7.83 -6.82 -13.98
CA PHE A 66 8.55 -6.40 -12.77
C PHE A 66 8.36 -7.32 -11.55
N ALA A 67 7.61 -8.41 -11.68
CA ALA A 67 7.36 -9.33 -10.57
C ALA A 67 8.49 -10.37 -10.34
N GLY A 68 9.45 -10.48 -11.25
CA GLY A 68 10.43 -11.57 -11.29
C GLY A 68 10.32 -12.35 -12.62
N LYS A 69 11.34 -13.16 -12.93
CA LYS A 69 11.40 -13.93 -14.19
C LYS A 69 10.96 -15.38 -14.02
N THR A 70 10.85 -15.85 -12.79
CA THR A 70 10.45 -17.22 -12.46
C THR A 70 9.40 -17.23 -11.35
N PRO A 71 8.58 -18.29 -11.23
CA PRO A 71 7.62 -18.41 -10.13
C PRO A 71 8.27 -18.31 -8.74
N TYR A 72 9.51 -18.76 -8.61
CA TYR A 72 10.27 -18.64 -7.36
C TYR A 72 10.66 -17.18 -7.07
N GLU A 73 11.17 -16.45 -8.06
CA GLU A 73 11.47 -15.02 -7.92
C GLU A 73 10.22 -14.21 -7.59
N GLU A 74 9.09 -14.49 -8.24
CA GLU A 74 7.80 -13.87 -7.91
C GLU A 74 7.38 -14.13 -6.46
N ALA A 75 7.52 -15.36 -5.98
CA ALA A 75 7.21 -15.70 -4.59
C ALA A 75 8.10 -14.93 -3.60
N ILE A 76 9.38 -14.73 -3.90
CA ILE A 76 10.29 -13.93 -3.06
C ILE A 76 9.89 -12.45 -3.06
N VAL A 77 9.54 -11.88 -4.21
CA VAL A 77 9.03 -10.50 -4.31
C VAL A 77 7.73 -10.34 -3.51
N ASP A 78 6.81 -11.29 -3.62
CA ASP A 78 5.55 -11.30 -2.89
C ASP A 78 5.76 -11.39 -1.37
N ALA A 79 6.67 -12.26 -0.92
CA ALA A 79 7.01 -12.41 0.48
C ALA A 79 7.61 -11.12 1.08
N LEU A 80 8.49 -10.44 0.35
CA LEU A 80 9.05 -9.15 0.78
C LEU A 80 7.97 -8.06 0.86
N ALA A 81 7.04 -8.03 -0.10
CA ALA A 81 5.93 -7.09 -0.09
C ALA A 81 4.98 -7.32 1.09
N ASP A 82 4.72 -8.58 1.45
CA ASP A 82 3.90 -8.92 2.62
C ASP A 82 4.63 -8.60 3.93
N GLN A 83 5.93 -8.90 4.04
CA GLN A 83 6.73 -8.51 5.21
C GLN A 83 6.75 -7.00 5.42
N TYR A 84 6.84 -6.23 4.33
CA TYR A 84 6.72 -4.77 4.38
C TYR A 84 5.34 -4.32 4.86
N LYS A 85 4.26 -4.99 4.45
CA LYS A 85 2.90 -4.69 4.92
C LYS A 85 2.77 -4.92 6.42
N ASP A 86 3.25 -6.05 6.91
CA ASP A 86 3.20 -6.38 8.33
C ASP A 86 3.97 -5.35 9.16
N PHE A 87 5.17 -4.97 8.69
CA PHE A 87 5.93 -3.87 9.29
C PHE A 87 5.13 -2.56 9.33
N ASN A 88 4.46 -2.18 8.23
CA ASN A 88 3.64 -0.96 8.20
C ASN A 88 2.47 -0.99 9.20
N VAL A 89 1.87 -2.16 9.41
CA VAL A 89 0.81 -2.36 10.40
C VAL A 89 1.35 -2.21 11.81
N GLU A 90 2.52 -2.76 12.09
CA GLU A 90 3.16 -2.68 13.42
C GLU A 90 3.58 -1.25 13.78
N ILE A 91 4.19 -0.52 12.85
CA ILE A 91 4.62 0.87 13.10
C ILE A 91 3.48 1.87 13.08
N LYS A 92 2.25 1.44 12.74
CA LYS A 92 1.10 2.31 12.53
C LYS A 92 0.80 3.20 13.75
N SER A 93 0.87 2.62 14.94
CA SER A 93 0.61 3.30 16.22
C SER A 93 1.66 4.37 16.55
N TYR A 94 2.86 4.26 16.00
CA TYR A 94 3.91 5.27 16.10
C TYR A 94 3.79 6.33 15.01
N TYR A 95 3.67 5.85 13.76
CA TYR A 95 3.77 6.66 12.56
C TYR A 95 2.64 7.69 12.46
N TYR A 96 1.39 7.31 12.76
CA TYR A 96 0.27 8.24 12.69
C TYR A 96 0.38 9.38 13.73
N PRO A 97 0.68 9.13 15.01
CA PRO A 97 0.94 10.19 15.97
C PRO A 97 2.16 11.04 15.64
N ALA A 98 3.28 10.44 15.21
CA ALA A 98 4.49 11.18 14.83
C ALA A 98 4.25 12.16 13.68
N MET A 99 3.29 11.87 12.80
CA MET A 99 2.87 12.75 11.71
C MET A 99 1.77 13.75 12.09
N GLY A 100 1.28 13.74 13.34
CA GLY A 100 0.18 14.60 13.80
C GLY A 100 -1.20 14.19 13.27
N LEU A 101 -1.37 12.91 12.92
CA LEU A 101 -2.58 12.37 12.27
C LEU A 101 -3.46 11.53 13.18
N ALA A 102 -2.94 11.22 14.37
CA ALA A 102 -3.65 10.60 15.45
C ALA A 102 -3.12 11.15 16.77
N GLU A 103 -3.92 11.14 17.82
CA GLU A 103 -3.44 11.37 19.18
C GLU A 103 -2.74 10.09 19.68
N GLY A 104 -1.52 10.22 20.19
CA GLY A 104 -0.76 9.07 20.69
C GLY A 104 0.64 9.45 21.19
N ASP A 105 1.16 8.64 22.12
CA ASP A 105 2.44 8.89 22.77
C ASP A 105 3.59 8.31 21.93
N VAL A 106 4.30 9.19 21.20
CA VAL A 106 5.38 8.82 20.28
C VAL A 106 6.57 8.14 20.97
N VAL A 107 6.67 8.23 22.29
CA VAL A 107 7.76 7.65 23.08
C VAL A 107 7.56 6.15 23.33
N CYS A 108 6.31 5.65 23.38
CA CYS A 108 6.00 4.23 23.65
C CYS A 108 6.20 3.28 22.47
N ALA A 109 6.53 3.79 21.28
CA ALA A 109 6.72 2.96 20.09
C ALA A 109 8.00 2.13 20.09
N PHE A 110 9.03 2.59 20.81
CA PHE A 110 10.31 1.88 20.90
C PHE A 110 10.27 0.64 21.80
N THR A 111 9.18 0.43 22.55
CA THR A 111 8.95 -0.81 23.32
C THR A 111 8.19 -1.87 22.53
N LEU A 112 7.91 -1.65 21.24
CA LEU A 112 7.26 -2.65 20.39
C LEU A 112 8.19 -3.85 20.14
N PRO A 113 7.65 -5.09 20.11
CA PRO A 113 8.45 -6.32 20.00
C PRO A 113 9.41 -6.33 18.81
N PHE A 114 9.02 -5.71 17.68
CA PHE A 114 9.82 -5.61 16.47
C PHE A 114 11.12 -4.82 16.66
N PHE A 115 11.08 -3.69 17.39
CA PHE A 115 12.29 -2.91 17.68
C PHE A 115 13.10 -3.51 18.83
N SER A 116 12.43 -4.16 19.80
CA SER A 116 13.11 -4.88 20.87
C SER A 116 13.91 -6.09 20.36
N SER A 117 13.47 -6.78 19.31
CA SER A 117 14.23 -7.89 18.71
C SER A 117 15.41 -7.41 17.85
N LEU A 118 15.30 -6.21 17.27
CA LEU A 118 16.35 -5.56 16.48
C LEU A 118 17.49 -4.94 17.32
N LEU A 119 17.19 -4.54 18.56
CA LEU A 119 18.15 -3.92 19.48
C LEU A 119 18.81 -4.91 20.46
N ASN A 120 18.45 -6.19 20.44
CA ASN A 120 19.13 -7.24 21.20
C ASN A 120 20.34 -7.80 20.43
N VAL A 121 21.31 -6.92 20.16
CA VAL A 121 22.74 -7.21 19.98
C VAL A 121 23.50 -6.46 21.05
#